data_AF-A0A3R9FVV6-F1
#
_entry.id   AF-A0A3R9FVV6-F1
#
_cell.length_a   1.000
_cell.length_b   1.000
_cell.length_c   1.000
_cell.angle_alpha   90.00
_cell.angle_beta   90.00
_cell.angle_gamma   90.00
#
_symmetry.space_group_name_H-M   'P 1'
#
loop_
_entity.id
_entity.type
_entity.pdbx_description
1 polymer ?
#
loop_
_entity_poly.entity_id
_entity_poly.type
_entity_poly.pdbx_seq_one_letter_code
_entity_poly.pdbx_strand_id
1 'polypeptide(L)'
;MTAGTIHLDPDLIHPVIDDEWHRLKDGTTPQTGDTVEMLCGVTATIGYEPLAHRRRDRPPTCCPACDAITRKRQGIPRRRGDR
;
A
#
# COMPACT_ATOMS: atom_id res chain seq x y z
N MET A 1 -25.73 -17.17 -15.63
CA MET A 1 -24.54 -16.37 -15.25
C MET A 1 -24.85 -15.74 -13.92
N THR A 2 -23.97 -15.91 -12.93
CA THR A 2 -24.16 -15.37 -11.58
C THR A 2 -23.13 -14.28 -11.36
N ALA A 3 -23.55 -13.11 -10.90
CA ALA A 3 -22.62 -12.06 -10.51
C ALA A 3 -21.94 -12.44 -9.19
N GLY A 4 -20.66 -12.09 -9.04
CA GLY A 4 -19.89 -12.22 -7.80
C GLY A 4 -19.37 -10.85 -7.37
N THR A 5 -19.21 -10.67 -6.05
CA THR A 5 -18.70 -9.43 -5.44
C THR A 5 -17.40 -9.72 -4.72
N ILE A 6 -16.42 -8.83 -4.88
CA ILE A 6 -15.17 -8.84 -4.09
C ILE A 6 -15.25 -7.68 -3.10
N HIS A 7 -15.11 -7.98 -1.82
CA HIS A 7 -14.99 -6.96 -0.76
C HIS A 7 -13.52 -6.67 -0.52
N LEU A 8 -13.15 -5.40 -0.58
CA LEU A 8 -11.79 -4.93 -0.34
C LEU A 8 -11.77 -4.10 0.94
N ASP A 9 -10.85 -4.44 1.84
CA ASP A 9 -10.51 -3.61 3.00
C ASP A 9 -9.40 -2.64 2.59
N PRO A 10 -9.64 -1.32 2.61
CA PRO A 10 -8.63 -0.30 2.27
C PRO A 10 -7.33 -0.44 3.07
N ASP A 11 -7.40 -0.90 4.32
CA ASP A 11 -6.21 -1.07 5.19
C ASP A 11 -5.32 -2.25 4.74
N LEU A 12 -5.86 -3.13 3.89
CA LEU A 12 -5.16 -4.27 3.28
C LEU A 12 -4.74 -4.00 1.83
N ILE A 13 -5.17 -2.88 1.24
CA ILE A 13 -4.72 -2.46 -0.08
C ILE A 13 -3.40 -1.71 0.08
N HIS A 14 -2.35 -2.28 -0.51
CA HIS A 14 -1.01 -1.71 -0.44
C HIS A 14 -0.50 -1.33 -1.82
N PRO A 15 -0.61 -0.05 -2.22
CA PRO A 15 -0.01 0.44 -3.46
C PRO A 15 1.50 0.17 -3.49
N VAL A 16 2.00 -0.27 -4.64
CA VAL A 16 3.43 -0.52 -4.84
C VAL A 16 4.04 0.61 -5.65
N ILE A 17 5.02 1.31 -5.07
CA ILE A 17 5.76 2.43 -5.68
C ILE A 17 7.24 2.15 -5.46
N ASP A 18 8.06 2.28 -6.51
CA ASP A 18 9.51 2.04 -6.44
C ASP A 18 9.91 0.71 -5.76
N ASP A 19 9.13 -0.35 -6.01
CA ASP A 19 9.26 -1.70 -5.43
C ASP A 19 9.03 -1.79 -3.90
N GLU A 20 8.49 -0.75 -3.29
CA GLU A 20 8.01 -0.74 -1.92
C GLU A 20 6.48 -0.76 -1.88
N TRP A 21 5.89 -1.48 -0.93
CA TRP A 21 4.47 -1.37 -0.65
C TRP A 21 4.24 -0.28 0.41
N HIS A 22 3.29 0.59 0.10
CA HIS A 22 2.88 1.73 0.90
C HIS A 22 1.52 1.48 1.52
N ARG A 23 1.18 2.30 2.52
CA ARG A 23 -0.16 2.34 3.10
C ARG A 23 -0.85 3.62 2.69
N LEU A 24 -2.11 3.50 2.31
CA LEU A 24 -2.95 4.66 2.02
C LEU A 24 -3.09 5.52 3.28
N LYS A 25 -3.08 6.84 3.08
CA LYS A 25 -3.34 7.79 4.17
C LYS A 25 -4.80 7.76 4.61
N ASP A 26 -5.67 7.60 3.62
CA ASP A 26 -7.12 7.60 3.77
C ASP A 26 -7.65 6.17 3.64
N GLY A 27 -8.59 5.78 4.50
CA GLY A 27 -9.19 4.44 4.54
C GLY A 27 -10.22 4.20 3.46
N THR A 28 -9.96 4.66 2.24
CA THR A 28 -10.86 4.51 1.08
C THR A 28 -10.21 3.65 0.01
N THR A 29 -10.98 2.74 -0.59
CA THR A 29 -10.51 1.95 -1.74
C THR A 29 -10.30 2.88 -2.93
N PRO A 30 -9.06 3.02 -3.44
CA PRO A 30 -8.82 3.88 -4.59
C PRO A 30 -9.36 3.26 -5.87
N GLN A 31 -9.69 4.11 -6.84
CA GLN A 31 -10.01 3.70 -8.20
C GLN A 31 -8.82 3.87 -9.13
N THR A 32 -8.81 3.14 -10.24
CA THR A 32 -7.82 3.37 -11.31
C THR A 32 -7.91 4.82 -11.79
N GLY A 33 -6.78 5.53 -11.83
CA GLY A 33 -6.69 6.93 -12.21
C GLY A 33 -6.76 7.91 -11.04
N ASP A 34 -7.16 7.48 -9.84
CA ASP A 34 -7.15 8.33 -8.66
C ASP A 34 -5.72 8.73 -8.29
N THR A 35 -5.54 9.99 -7.89
CA THR A 35 -4.31 10.44 -7.25
C THR A 35 -4.51 10.37 -5.74
N VAL A 36 -3.73 9.52 -5.07
CA VAL A 36 -3.85 9.30 -3.63
C VAL A 36 -2.55 9.61 -2.91
N GLU A 37 -2.67 10.06 -1.66
CA GLU A 37 -1.55 10.28 -0.75
C GLU A 37 -1.35 9.04 0.14
N MET A 38 -0.11 8.61 0.27
CA MET A 38 0.31 7.54 1.17
C MET A 38 0.59 8.09 2.58
N LEU A 39 0.64 7.23 3.59
CA LEU A 39 1.00 7.63 4.96
C LEU A 39 2.37 8.32 5.05
N CYS A 40 3.31 7.95 4.19
CA CYS A 40 4.62 8.58 4.12
C CYS A 40 4.64 9.96 3.43
N GLY A 41 3.51 10.43 2.90
CA GLY A 41 3.37 11.70 2.18
C GLY A 41 3.63 11.60 0.67
N VAL A 42 4.03 10.44 0.16
CA VAL A 42 4.16 10.22 -1.30
C VAL A 42 2.77 10.25 -1.95
N THR A 43 2.64 10.94 -3.07
CA THR A 43 1.42 10.93 -3.90
C THR A 43 1.65 10.14 -5.17
N ALA A 44 0.69 9.31 -5.57
CA ALA A 44 0.77 8.54 -6.82
C ALA A 44 -0.61 8.36 -7.47
N THR A 45 -0.60 8.24 -8.80
CA THR A 45 -1.77 7.80 -9.58
C THR A 45 -1.90 6.29 -9.50
N ILE A 46 -3.09 5.79 -9.18
CA ILE A 46 -3.34 4.36 -8.98
C ILE A 46 -3.64 3.64 -10.28
N GLY A 47 -3.02 2.47 -10.45
CA GLY A 47 -3.35 1.48 -11.47
C GLY A 47 -3.44 0.09 -10.84
N TYR A 48 -4.27 -0.77 -11.42
CA TYR A 48 -4.41 -2.17 -11.03
C TYR A 48 -3.93 -3.07 -12.16
N GLU A 49 -2.99 -3.96 -11.83
CA GLU A 49 -2.46 -4.94 -12.78
C GLU A 49 -2.55 -6.36 -12.19
N PRO A 50 -2.75 -7.39 -13.04
CA PRO A 50 -2.60 -8.78 -12.63
C PRO A 50 -1.23 -9.03 -12.01
N LEU A 51 -1.18 -9.85 -10.95
CA LEU A 51 0.09 -10.23 -10.29
C LEU A 51 1.12 -10.79 -11.27
N ALA A 52 0.68 -11.50 -12.32
CA ALA A 52 1.53 -12.05 -13.37
C ALA A 52 2.29 -11.00 -14.19
N HIS A 53 1.84 -9.73 -14.20
CA HIS A 53 2.51 -8.64 -14.91
C HIS A 53 3.57 -7.93 -14.06
N ARG A 54 3.70 -8.32 -12.78
CA ARG A 54 4.67 -7.72 -11.88
C ARG A 54 6.09 -7.97 -12.38
N ARG A 55 6.81 -6.88 -12.70
CA ARG A 55 8.13 -6.91 -13.35
C ARG A 55 9.26 -7.54 -12.54
N ARG A 56 9.08 -7.74 -11.23
CA ARG A 56 10.08 -8.36 -10.33
C ARG A 56 9.51 -9.57 -9.60
N ASP A 57 10.33 -10.62 -9.55
CA ASP A 57 10.00 -11.89 -8.89
C ASP A 57 10.02 -11.83 -7.36
N ARG A 58 10.65 -10.80 -6.76
CA ARG A 58 10.69 -10.66 -5.30
C ARG A 58 9.47 -9.90 -4.78
N PRO A 59 8.83 -10.31 -3.67
CA PRO A 59 7.81 -9.52 -2.99
C PRO A 59 8.31 -8.10 -2.66
N PRO A 60 7.46 -7.05 -2.73
CA PRO A 60 7.87 -5.71 -2.38
C PRO A 60 8.15 -5.64 -0.88
N THR A 61 9.08 -4.78 -0.46
CA THR A 61 9.33 -4.51 0.96
C THR A 61 8.40 -3.42 1.46
N CYS A 62 8.13 -3.36 2.77
CA CYS A 62 7.31 -2.28 3.31
C CYS A 62 8.10 -0.98 3.30
N CYS A 63 7.49 0.11 2.85
CA CYS A 63 8.09 1.44 2.97
C CYS A 63 8.43 1.73 4.44
N PRO A 64 9.70 2.04 4.79
CA PRO A 64 10.13 2.23 6.18
C PRO A 64 9.36 3.34 6.91
N ALA A 65 9.03 4.43 6.20
CA ALA A 65 8.26 5.54 6.76
C ALA A 65 6.82 5.10 7.09
N CYS A 66 6.17 4.35 6.20
CA CYS A 66 4.85 3.78 6.45
C CYS A 66 4.86 2.80 7.63
N ASP A 67 5.86 1.91 7.72
CA ASP A 67 6.01 0.97 8.86
C ASP A 67 6.18 1.74 10.17
N ALA A 68 7.06 2.74 10.20
CA ALA A 68 7.32 3.55 11.39
C ALA A 68 6.08 4.32 11.88
N ILE A 69 5.30 4.91 10.97
CA ILE A 69 4.05 5.60 11.29
C ILE A 69 3.01 4.60 11.82
N THR A 70 2.87 3.45 11.17
CA THR A 70 1.91 2.41 11.55
C THR A 70 2.22 1.84 12.92
N ARG A 71 3.48 1.48 13.17
CA ARG A 71 3.96 1.01 14.47
C ARG A 71 3.71 2.03 15.57
N LYS A 72 4.00 3.31 15.30
CA LYS A 72 3.70 4.40 16.25
C LYS A 72 2.21 4.48 16.57
N ARG A 73 1.33 4.40 15.57
CA ARG A 73 -0.14 4.39 15.77
C ARG A 73 -0.61 3.19 16.58
N GLN A 74 0.06 2.06 16.47
CA GLN A 74 -0.26 0.81 17.17
C GLN A 74 0.45 0.67 18.53
N GLY A 75 1.26 1.65 18.96
CA GLY A 75 2.05 1.55 20.20
C GLY A 75 3.17 0.49 20.13
N ILE A 76 3.54 0.06 18.92
CA ILE A 76 4.60 -0.94 18.70
C ILE A 76 5.96 -0.23 18.57
N PRO A 77 7.03 -0.73 19.22
CA PRO A 77 8.37 -0.18 19.03
C PRO A 77 8.82 -0.20 17.57
N ARG A 78 9.61 0.81 17.16
CA ARG A 78 10.25 0.84 15.83
C ARG A 78 11.20 -0.34 15.64
N ARG A 79 11.47 -0.71 14.39
CA ARG A 79 12.49 -1.72 14.11
C ARG A 79 13.87 -1.10 14.35
N ARG A 80 14.83 -1.89 14.82
CA ARG A 80 16.24 -1.45 14.86
C ARG A 80 16.70 -1.28 13.40
N GLY A 81 17.00 -0.05 12.99
CA GLY A 81 17.45 0.26 11.62
C GLY A 81 16.67 1.38 10.92
N ASP A 82 15.53 1.82 11.48
CA ASP A 82 14.77 2.97 10.97
C ASP A 82 15.48 4.29 11.32
N ARG A 83 16.61 4.59 10.68
CA ARG A 83 17.31 5.89 10.76
C ARG A 83 17.15 6.67 9.47
#